data_AF-A0A819BZU9-F1
#
_entry.id   AF-A0A819BZU9-F1
#
_cell.length_a   1.000
_cell.length_b   1.000
_cell.length_c   1.000
_cell.angle_alpha   90.00
_cell.angle_beta   90.00
_cell.angle_gamma   90.00
#
_symmetry.space_group_name_H-M   'P 1'
#
loop_
_entity.id
_entity.type
_entity.pdbx_description
1 polymer ?
#
loop_
_entity_poly.entity_id
_entity_poly.type
_entity_poly.pdbx_seq_one_letter_code
_entity_poly.pdbx_strand_id
1 'polypeptide(L)'
;MLKTISFVRGFRVPTQKDIDEALGNDASFSNEFKSSFNSLPNPTNDLDWLANYKEKGQTYRKFLDESPFLDDSYSLKKYIYLTLLDNDDRLSLLNIDHLIDYTQRFFQMEVKLLPLFTNIYWNNTKKKWICTMKGRNDLIKEITLRTRYNSTTGHSQIYVDNILNLLKRSVPSDARCLVAITLHDLYSDESDLFIAGLAHGNCHVAAFSFFRYDPRLKFGDEFWYDWKIKKTQSKLMSIIILLRSCRLLTHEIGHLLGIGHCIYYGCLMNGSGHLQEDFSQPLFLCPIDLRKLSQLANFDFIQRYEKLLDFCTENQFNDETDILKKRLEILKNNKQMIQTKKNKNIDHEIKQKTKHRSMLFRIIQNCFTFTIRRSSNFVRIFEVGPRDGLQNEKIQVPTSIKIEFINRLSQTGLKYIEVTSFVSPKWIPQMSDHVEVLAGIDRIPDICYSALTPNVQGINKVVSLGKKGVDEVAIFSAASETFSKKNINCSIET
;
A
#
# COMPACT_ATOMS: atom_id res chain seq x y z
N MET A 1 -21.56 -29.38 11.07
CA MET A 1 -20.17 -29.08 11.40
C MET A 1 -19.80 -27.77 10.72
N LEU A 2 -19.57 -26.71 11.48
CA LEU A 2 -18.90 -25.51 10.94
C LEU A 2 -17.54 -25.96 10.45
N LYS A 3 -17.28 -25.86 9.13
CA LYS A 3 -15.94 -26.08 8.59
C LYS A 3 -15.01 -25.11 9.33
N THR A 4 -14.03 -25.65 10.05
CA THR A 4 -12.90 -24.86 10.54
C THR A 4 -12.17 -24.33 9.32
N ILE A 5 -12.31 -23.03 9.06
CA ILE A 5 -11.60 -22.32 8.00
C ILE A 5 -10.13 -22.28 8.39
N SER A 6 -9.24 -22.62 7.46
CA SER A 6 -7.81 -22.62 7.73
C SER A 6 -7.31 -21.19 7.60
N PHE A 7 -6.66 -20.65 8.63
CA PHE A 7 -6.07 -19.31 8.61
C PHE A 7 -4.55 -19.42 8.74
N VAL A 8 -3.82 -18.46 8.16
CA VAL A 8 -2.37 -18.36 8.35
C VAL A 8 -2.05 -18.34 9.84
N ARG A 9 -1.12 -19.22 10.22
CA ARG A 9 -0.73 -19.42 11.61
C ARG A 9 -0.30 -18.10 12.27
N GLY A 10 -1.06 -17.71 13.29
CA GLY A 10 -0.78 -16.55 14.13
C GLY A 10 -1.53 -15.28 13.77
N PHE A 11 -2.49 -15.31 12.84
CA PHE A 11 -3.58 -14.34 12.88
C PHE A 11 -4.47 -14.60 14.11
N ARG A 12 -4.86 -13.54 14.80
CA ARG A 12 -5.92 -13.55 15.81
C ARG A 12 -6.63 -12.21 15.79
N VAL A 13 -7.92 -12.20 16.07
CA VAL A 13 -8.65 -10.95 16.30
C VAL A 13 -7.97 -10.19 17.46
N PRO A 14 -7.72 -8.88 17.30
CA PRO A 14 -7.07 -8.06 18.31
C PRO A 14 -7.91 -8.03 19.59
N THR A 15 -7.25 -8.09 20.74
CA THR A 15 -7.89 -7.86 22.04
C THR A 15 -8.04 -6.36 22.29
N GLN A 16 -8.88 -5.99 23.25
CA GLN A 16 -8.99 -4.59 23.69
C GLN A 16 -7.64 -4.01 24.13
N LYS A 17 -6.78 -4.82 24.75
CA LYS A 17 -5.42 -4.42 25.13
C LYS A 17 -4.57 -4.08 23.92
N ASP A 18 -4.59 -4.92 22.87
CA ASP A 18 -3.84 -4.66 21.64
C ASP A 18 -4.31 -3.36 20.97
N ILE A 19 -5.62 -3.11 20.99
CA ILE A 19 -6.24 -1.90 20.44
C ILE A 19 -5.82 -0.65 21.23
N ASP A 20 -5.89 -0.69 22.56
CA ASP A 20 -5.53 0.44 23.41
C ASP A 20 -4.02 0.74 23.32
N GLU A 21 -3.17 -0.29 23.22
CA GLU A 21 -1.73 -0.13 22.95
C GLU A 21 -1.45 0.47 21.57
N ALA A 22 -2.18 0.01 20.54
CA ALA A 22 -2.01 0.50 19.18
C ALA A 22 -2.49 1.95 19.00
N LEU A 23 -3.58 2.33 19.68
CA LEU A 23 -4.11 3.68 19.68
C LEU A 23 -3.21 4.62 20.49
N GLY A 24 -2.76 4.18 21.67
CA GLY A 24 -2.09 5.01 22.68
C GLY A 24 -3.05 5.96 23.40
N ASN A 25 -2.51 6.78 24.30
CA ASN A 25 -3.31 7.72 25.11
C ASN A 25 -3.73 8.96 24.31
N ASP A 26 -5.04 9.20 24.20
CA ASP A 26 -5.61 10.44 23.65
C ASP A 26 -7.03 10.65 24.20
N ALA A 27 -7.24 11.79 24.85
CA ALA A 27 -8.52 12.11 25.50
C ALA A 27 -9.67 12.35 24.52
N SER A 28 -9.37 12.53 23.22
CA SER A 28 -10.36 12.72 22.16
C SER A 28 -11.12 11.44 21.83
N PHE A 29 -10.55 10.27 22.15
CA PHE A 29 -11.11 8.95 21.84
C PHE A 29 -11.70 8.30 23.09
N SER A 30 -12.90 8.75 23.48
CA SER A 30 -13.65 8.16 24.60
C SER A 30 -13.97 6.67 24.37
N ASN A 31 -14.21 5.92 25.44
CA ASN A 31 -14.61 4.51 25.33
C ASN A 31 -15.90 4.34 24.52
N GLU A 32 -16.86 5.25 24.69
CA GLU A 32 -18.09 5.28 23.91
C GLU A 32 -17.79 5.47 22.41
N PHE A 33 -16.91 6.41 22.06
CA PHE A 33 -16.50 6.61 20.66
C PHE A 33 -15.81 5.37 20.09
N LYS A 34 -14.87 4.76 20.83
CA LYS A 34 -14.19 3.52 20.42
C LYS A 34 -15.17 2.38 20.18
N SER A 35 -16.21 2.26 21.00
CA SER A 35 -17.25 1.22 20.88
C SER A 35 -18.21 1.41 19.70
N SER A 36 -18.20 2.59 19.05
CA SER A 36 -19.01 2.88 17.86
C SER A 36 -18.42 2.34 16.54
N PHE A 37 -17.28 1.64 16.62
CA PHE A 37 -16.61 1.02 15.48
C PHE A 37 -16.76 -0.50 15.54
N ASN A 38 -16.94 -1.11 14.36
CA ASN A 38 -17.06 -2.56 14.27
C ASN A 38 -15.71 -3.20 14.59
N SER A 39 -15.75 -4.26 15.40
CA SER A 39 -14.58 -5.12 15.59
C SER A 39 -14.14 -5.73 14.26
N LEU A 40 -12.85 -6.07 14.15
CA LEU A 40 -12.36 -6.80 13.00
C LEU A 40 -13.05 -8.19 12.95
N PRO A 41 -13.65 -8.59 11.82
CA PRO A 41 -14.30 -9.89 11.72
C PRO A 41 -13.27 -11.03 11.74
N ASN A 42 -13.71 -12.23 12.13
CA ASN A 42 -12.93 -13.43 11.83
C ASN A 42 -12.98 -13.70 10.33
N PRO A 43 -11.92 -14.28 9.74
CA PRO A 43 -11.92 -14.56 8.32
C PRO A 43 -13.00 -15.60 8.02
N THR A 44 -13.73 -15.39 6.93
CA THR A 44 -15.00 -16.12 6.67
C THR A 44 -14.85 -17.30 5.71
N ASN A 45 -13.73 -17.38 4.98
CA ASN A 45 -13.40 -18.44 4.04
C ASN A 45 -11.89 -18.44 3.73
N ASP A 46 -11.39 -19.47 3.03
CA ASP A 46 -9.96 -19.63 2.75
C ASP A 46 -9.41 -18.63 1.71
N LEU A 47 -10.24 -17.80 1.07
CA LEU A 47 -9.81 -16.72 0.15
C LEU A 47 -9.77 -15.34 0.82
N ASP A 48 -10.22 -15.24 2.07
CA ASP A 48 -10.21 -14.02 2.87
C ASP A 48 -8.76 -13.53 3.06
N TRP A 49 -8.55 -12.21 3.02
CA TRP A 49 -7.22 -11.64 3.14
C TRP A 49 -6.54 -12.04 4.44
N LEU A 50 -7.28 -11.96 5.55
CA LEU A 50 -6.75 -12.29 6.87
C LEU A 50 -6.60 -13.80 7.09
N ALA A 51 -7.26 -14.62 6.26
CA ALA A 51 -7.00 -16.06 6.20
C ALA A 51 -5.66 -16.38 5.52
N ASN A 52 -5.22 -15.56 4.57
CA ASN A 52 -4.05 -15.82 3.72
C ASN A 52 -2.80 -14.99 4.05
N TYR A 53 -2.96 -13.86 4.75
CA TYR A 53 -1.88 -12.92 5.00
C TYR A 53 -1.78 -12.55 6.48
N LYS A 54 -0.60 -12.78 7.06
CA LYS A 54 -0.30 -12.33 8.41
C LYS A 54 0.25 -10.90 8.39
N GLU A 55 -0.65 -9.95 8.46
CA GLU A 55 -0.27 -8.54 8.57
C GLU A 55 0.27 -8.20 9.96
N LYS A 56 1.30 -7.35 9.99
CA LYS A 56 1.85 -6.82 11.25
C LYS A 56 1.00 -5.69 11.84
N GLY A 57 0.19 -5.05 11.00
CA GLY A 57 -0.46 -3.78 11.31
C GLY A 57 0.53 -2.62 11.51
N GLN A 58 -0.04 -1.46 11.78
CA GLN A 58 0.70 -0.25 12.10
C GLN A 58 0.04 0.45 13.29
N THR A 59 0.74 0.54 14.41
CA THR A 59 0.28 1.31 15.57
C THR A 59 0.42 2.81 15.31
N TYR A 60 -0.23 3.65 16.11
CA TYR A 60 -0.03 5.09 16.06
C TYR A 60 1.44 5.46 16.33
N ARG A 61 2.08 4.81 17.32
CA ARG A 61 3.50 5.06 17.63
C ARG A 61 4.41 4.73 16.45
N LYS A 62 4.19 3.56 15.83
CA LYS A 62 4.96 3.11 14.67
C LYS A 62 4.77 4.03 13.48
N PHE A 63 3.55 4.51 13.25
CA PHE A 63 3.28 5.53 12.25
C PHE A 63 4.09 6.81 12.47
N LEU A 64 4.20 7.31 13.71
CA LEU A 64 5.04 8.47 14.00
C LEU A 64 6.53 8.23 13.70
N ASP A 65 7.03 7.02 13.92
CA ASP A 65 8.43 6.67 13.70
C ASP A 65 8.76 6.45 12.21
N GLU A 66 7.78 5.99 11.42
CA GLU A 66 7.97 5.60 10.02
C GLU A 66 7.53 6.66 9.01
N SER A 67 6.65 7.59 9.40
CA SER A 67 6.02 8.52 8.45
C SER A 67 6.99 9.62 8.00
N PRO A 68 7.40 9.65 6.73
CA PRO A 68 8.27 10.73 6.22
C PRO A 68 7.54 12.06 6.18
N PHE A 69 6.20 12.06 6.17
CA PHE A 69 5.37 13.25 6.06
C PHE A 69 5.33 14.13 7.31
N LEU A 70 5.93 13.66 8.42
CA LEU A 70 6.06 14.41 9.67
C LEU A 70 7.40 15.16 9.76
N ASP A 71 8.28 14.98 8.77
CA ASP A 71 9.53 15.73 8.65
C ASP A 71 9.27 17.15 8.11
N ASP A 72 10.01 18.16 8.60
CA ASP A 72 9.90 19.57 8.19
C ASP A 72 10.03 19.77 6.67
N SER A 73 10.75 18.90 5.98
CA SER A 73 10.88 18.87 4.51
C SER A 73 9.55 18.66 3.76
N TYR A 74 8.53 18.12 4.43
CA TYR A 74 7.19 17.91 3.88
C TYR A 74 6.21 19.04 4.21
N SER A 75 6.60 20.02 5.02
CA SER A 75 5.74 21.17 5.40
C SER A 75 5.26 22.01 4.21
N LEU A 76 6.03 22.04 3.12
CA LEU A 76 5.71 22.77 1.90
C LEU A 76 4.76 22.02 0.96
N LYS A 77 4.56 20.70 1.16
CA LYS A 77 3.67 19.86 0.35
C LYS A 77 2.25 19.94 0.92
N LYS A 78 1.36 20.61 0.19
CA LYS A 78 0.03 21.01 0.70
C LYS A 78 -1.12 20.27 0.03
N TYR A 79 -0.94 19.82 -1.21
CA TYR A 79 -2.06 19.41 -2.05
C TYR A 79 -2.03 17.93 -2.41
N ILE A 80 -3.21 17.34 -2.51
CA ILE A 80 -3.42 16.06 -3.18
C ILE A 80 -3.78 16.38 -4.62
N TYR A 81 -3.01 15.88 -5.58
CA TYR A 81 -3.33 16.05 -7.00
C TYR A 81 -3.97 14.79 -7.55
N LEU A 82 -5.10 14.96 -8.24
CA LEU A 82 -5.73 13.93 -9.05
C LEU A 82 -5.51 14.24 -10.53
N THR A 83 -5.38 13.21 -11.35
CA THR A 83 -5.39 13.32 -12.81
C THR A 83 -6.23 12.20 -13.40
N LEU A 84 -6.94 12.49 -14.47
CA LEU A 84 -7.74 11.49 -15.19
C LEU A 84 -6.96 11.02 -16.40
N LEU A 85 -6.83 9.71 -16.56
CA LEU A 85 -6.33 9.14 -17.80
C LEU A 85 -7.41 9.17 -18.89
N ASP A 86 -8.66 8.94 -18.49
CA ASP A 86 -9.82 8.83 -19.37
C ASP A 86 -10.38 10.20 -19.74
N ASN A 87 -11.04 10.23 -20.89
CA ASN A 87 -11.91 11.31 -21.35
C ASN A 87 -13.27 10.76 -21.85
N ASP A 88 -13.64 9.57 -21.37
CA ASP A 88 -14.81 8.80 -21.77
C ASP A 88 -16.09 9.31 -21.06
N ASP A 89 -17.23 9.21 -21.74
CA ASP A 89 -18.57 9.46 -21.20
C ASP A 89 -18.85 8.67 -19.91
N ARG A 90 -18.22 7.51 -19.70
CA ARG A 90 -18.32 6.74 -18.44
C ARG A 90 -17.86 7.54 -17.22
N LEU A 91 -17.03 8.57 -17.38
CA LEU A 91 -16.65 9.49 -16.29
C LEU A 91 -17.84 10.29 -15.77
N SER A 92 -18.87 10.52 -16.59
CA SER A 92 -20.11 11.16 -16.13
C SER A 92 -20.80 10.34 -15.03
N LEU A 93 -20.61 9.01 -15.01
CA LEU A 93 -21.12 8.11 -13.97
C LEU A 93 -20.39 8.30 -12.65
N LEU A 94 -19.10 8.58 -12.74
CA LEU A 94 -18.20 8.72 -11.61
C LEU A 94 -18.36 10.08 -10.94
N ASN A 95 -18.72 11.11 -11.71
CA ASN A 95 -18.75 12.52 -11.31
C ASN A 95 -17.48 12.89 -10.52
N ILE A 96 -16.42 13.22 -11.26
CA ILE A 96 -15.11 13.50 -10.66
C ILE A 96 -15.16 14.62 -9.61
N ASP A 97 -16.07 15.58 -9.76
CA ASP A 97 -16.22 16.67 -8.78
C ASP A 97 -16.68 16.15 -7.42
N HIS A 98 -17.56 15.13 -7.40
CA HIS A 98 -17.95 14.47 -6.15
C HIS A 98 -16.79 13.69 -5.52
N LEU A 99 -15.94 13.05 -6.31
CA LEU A 99 -14.73 12.39 -5.79
C LEU A 99 -13.74 13.39 -5.21
N ILE A 100 -13.53 14.53 -5.88
CA ILE A 100 -12.68 15.62 -5.40
C ILE A 100 -13.23 16.16 -4.08
N ASP A 101 -14.53 16.47 -4.02
CA ASP A 101 -15.19 16.99 -2.82
C ASP A 101 -15.10 15.98 -1.65
N TYR A 102 -15.43 14.71 -1.90
CA TYR A 102 -15.31 13.67 -0.88
C TYR A 102 -13.88 13.55 -0.35
N THR A 103 -12.89 13.48 -1.24
CA THR A 103 -11.47 13.33 -0.88
C THR A 103 -11.00 14.53 -0.04
N GLN A 104 -11.41 15.74 -0.41
CA GLN A 104 -11.09 16.96 0.32
C GLN A 104 -11.70 16.95 1.73
N ARG A 105 -12.98 16.56 1.86
CA ARG A 105 -13.66 16.42 3.16
C ARG A 105 -13.08 15.27 3.98
N PHE A 106 -12.62 14.20 3.34
CA PHE A 106 -12.07 13.04 4.01
C PHE A 106 -10.69 13.33 4.61
N PHE A 107 -9.78 13.93 3.84
CA PHE A 107 -8.42 14.22 4.32
C PHE A 107 -8.31 15.57 5.03
N GLN A 108 -9.31 16.45 4.88
CA GLN A 108 -9.23 17.87 5.27
C GLN A 108 -8.00 18.55 4.63
N MET A 109 -7.70 18.16 3.40
CA MET A 109 -6.62 18.68 2.58
C MET A 109 -7.19 19.11 1.24
N GLU A 110 -6.65 20.19 0.67
CA GLU A 110 -7.12 20.66 -0.64
C GLU A 110 -6.71 19.69 -1.75
N VAL A 111 -7.68 19.36 -2.60
CA VAL A 111 -7.53 18.42 -3.71
C VAL A 111 -7.61 19.18 -5.03
N LYS A 112 -6.62 19.02 -5.90
CA LYS A 112 -6.52 19.71 -7.18
C LYS A 112 -6.56 18.74 -8.35
N LEU A 113 -7.31 19.07 -9.39
CA LEU A 113 -7.27 18.34 -10.65
C LEU A 113 -6.13 18.87 -11.52
N LEU A 114 -5.25 17.98 -11.97
CA LEU A 114 -4.15 18.27 -12.88
C LEU A 114 -4.42 17.58 -14.23
N PRO A 115 -4.83 18.30 -15.28
CA PRO A 115 -5.16 17.71 -16.59
C PRO A 115 -3.88 17.36 -17.38
N LEU A 116 -3.21 16.27 -16.98
CA LEU A 116 -1.98 15.80 -17.61
C LEU A 116 -2.24 15.08 -18.93
N PHE A 117 -3.26 14.21 -18.94
CA PHE A 117 -3.68 13.48 -20.13
C PHE A 117 -4.78 14.27 -20.84
N THR A 118 -4.67 14.38 -22.17
CA THR A 118 -5.65 15.10 -22.99
C THR A 118 -6.59 14.16 -23.73
N ASN A 119 -6.13 12.94 -24.04
CA ASN A 119 -6.90 11.94 -24.75
C ASN A 119 -6.34 10.55 -24.46
N ILE A 120 -7.19 9.54 -24.51
CA ILE A 120 -6.80 8.14 -24.59
C ILE A 120 -7.71 7.44 -25.62
N TYR A 121 -7.11 6.69 -26.53
CA TYR A 121 -7.85 6.02 -27.60
C TYR A 121 -7.26 4.66 -27.95
N TRP A 122 -8.11 3.79 -28.50
CA TRP A 122 -7.72 2.45 -28.92
C TRP A 122 -7.17 2.46 -30.35
N ASN A 123 -5.97 1.95 -30.54
CA ASN A 123 -5.41 1.73 -31.87
C ASN A 123 -5.74 0.32 -32.37
N ASN A 124 -6.66 0.21 -33.33
CA ASN A 124 -7.13 -1.06 -33.87
C ASN A 124 -6.04 -1.89 -34.56
N THR A 125 -5.09 -1.24 -35.23
CA THR A 125 -4.00 -1.92 -35.96
C THR A 125 -2.97 -2.49 -34.99
N LYS A 126 -2.57 -1.72 -33.98
CA LYS A 126 -1.58 -2.12 -32.98
C LYS A 126 -2.16 -2.96 -31.86
N LYS A 127 -3.50 -2.96 -31.69
CA LYS A 127 -4.22 -3.55 -30.55
C LYS A 127 -3.69 -3.05 -29.21
N LYS A 128 -3.48 -1.73 -29.11
CA LYS A 128 -2.92 -1.05 -27.93
C LYS A 128 -3.66 0.23 -27.62
N TRP A 129 -3.68 0.59 -26.34
CA TRP A 129 -4.08 1.92 -25.89
C TRP A 129 -2.98 2.94 -26.17
N ILE A 130 -3.40 4.11 -26.64
CA ILE A 130 -2.53 5.24 -26.88
C ILE A 130 -3.10 6.42 -26.12
N CYS A 131 -2.28 7.07 -25.29
CA CYS A 131 -2.66 8.31 -24.63
C CYS A 131 -1.84 9.49 -25.15
N THR A 132 -2.40 10.69 -25.03
CA THR A 132 -1.72 11.95 -25.30
C THR A 132 -1.57 12.75 -24.02
N MET A 133 -0.39 13.32 -23.80
CA MET A 133 -0.09 14.12 -22.61
C MET A 133 0.44 15.50 -22.97
N LYS A 134 0.12 16.50 -22.15
CA LYS A 134 0.74 17.83 -22.22
C LYS A 134 2.14 17.81 -21.62
N GLY A 135 3.14 18.21 -22.40
CA GLY A 135 4.52 18.41 -21.95
C GLY A 135 4.75 19.79 -21.32
N ARG A 136 6.01 20.06 -20.92
CA ARG A 136 6.41 21.32 -20.24
C ARG A 136 6.25 22.60 -21.08
N ASN A 137 6.04 22.48 -22.39
CA ASN A 137 5.86 23.61 -23.33
C ASN A 137 4.52 23.52 -24.10
N ASP A 138 3.48 22.95 -23.50
CA ASP A 138 2.19 22.63 -24.14
C ASP A 138 2.26 21.70 -25.36
N LEU A 139 3.44 21.17 -25.69
CA LEU A 139 3.62 20.14 -26.70
C LEU A 139 2.86 18.87 -26.29
N ILE A 140 1.94 18.44 -27.15
CA ILE A 140 1.18 17.21 -26.96
C ILE A 140 2.04 16.05 -27.44
N LYS A 141 2.34 15.10 -26.55
CA LYS A 141 3.09 13.89 -26.87
C LYS A 141 2.17 12.69 -26.88
N GLU A 142 2.21 11.93 -27.98
CA GLU A 142 1.53 10.64 -28.08
C GLU A 142 2.41 9.52 -27.50
N ILE A 143 1.80 8.67 -26.66
CA ILE A 143 2.47 7.61 -25.92
C ILE A 143 1.66 6.33 -26.09
N THR A 144 2.29 5.30 -26.66
CA THR A 144 1.71 3.95 -26.71
C THR A 144 1.89 3.28 -25.36
N LEU A 145 0.79 2.90 -24.73
CA LEU A 145 0.79 2.18 -23.46
C LEU A 145 0.99 0.68 -23.74
N ARG A 146 1.78 0.01 -22.89
CA ARG A 146 1.84 -1.45 -22.89
C ARG A 146 0.46 -1.97 -22.49
N THR A 147 -0.06 -2.87 -23.31
CA THR A 147 -1.42 -3.37 -23.22
C THR A 147 -1.41 -4.87 -23.45
N ARG A 148 -2.20 -5.61 -22.68
CA ARG A 148 -2.59 -6.97 -23.03
C ARG A 148 -4.02 -6.98 -23.54
N TYR A 149 -4.28 -7.77 -24.56
CA TYR A 149 -5.56 -7.79 -25.27
C TYR A 149 -5.95 -9.24 -25.59
N ASN A 150 -7.17 -9.61 -25.21
CA ASN A 150 -7.77 -10.88 -25.56
C ASN A 150 -8.70 -10.67 -26.77
N SER A 151 -8.34 -11.25 -27.91
CA SER A 151 -9.10 -11.12 -29.16
C SER A 151 -10.47 -11.81 -29.12
N THR A 152 -10.63 -12.83 -28.27
CA THR A 152 -11.87 -13.59 -28.15
C THR A 152 -12.92 -12.82 -27.36
N THR A 153 -12.52 -12.22 -26.23
CA THR A 153 -13.44 -11.48 -25.36
C THR A 153 -13.50 -9.98 -25.69
N GLY A 154 -12.53 -9.48 -26.45
CA GLY A 154 -12.35 -8.04 -26.70
C GLY A 154 -11.82 -7.27 -25.49
N HIS A 155 -11.45 -7.96 -24.41
CA HIS A 155 -10.98 -7.34 -23.18
C HIS A 155 -9.54 -6.84 -23.32
N SER A 156 -9.25 -5.65 -22.80
CA SER A 156 -7.91 -5.05 -22.78
C SER A 156 -7.57 -4.53 -21.39
N GLN A 157 -6.29 -4.65 -21.01
CA GLN A 157 -5.78 -4.15 -19.73
C GLN A 157 -4.51 -3.34 -19.98
N ILE A 158 -4.35 -2.24 -19.25
CA ILE A 158 -3.20 -1.33 -19.34
C ILE A 158 -2.18 -1.68 -18.27
N TYR A 159 -0.91 -1.69 -18.65
CA TYR A 159 0.19 -1.93 -17.72
C TYR A 159 0.40 -0.70 -16.82
N VAL A 160 0.19 -0.85 -15.52
CA VAL A 160 0.12 0.28 -14.57
C VAL A 160 1.41 1.09 -14.52
N ASP A 161 2.58 0.44 -14.62
CA ASP A 161 3.88 1.12 -14.53
C ASP A 161 4.13 2.10 -15.67
N ASN A 162 3.51 1.90 -16.83
CA ASN A 162 3.56 2.91 -17.89
C ASN A 162 2.89 4.21 -17.45
N ILE A 163 1.76 4.15 -16.75
CA ILE A 163 1.09 5.33 -16.20
C ILE A 163 1.96 5.94 -15.10
N LEU A 164 2.42 5.13 -14.15
CA LEU A 164 3.21 5.62 -13.01
C LEU A 164 4.50 6.32 -13.45
N ASN A 165 5.21 5.78 -14.43
CA ASN A 165 6.44 6.39 -14.95
C ASN A 165 6.21 7.73 -15.65
N LEU A 166 5.00 7.95 -16.21
CA LEU A 166 4.59 9.23 -16.75
C LEU A 166 4.31 10.23 -15.62
N LEU A 167 3.60 9.81 -14.56
CA LEU A 167 3.29 10.66 -13.41
C LEU A 167 4.55 11.14 -12.68
N LYS A 168 5.56 10.26 -12.50
CA LYS A 168 6.84 10.59 -11.81
C LYS A 168 7.52 11.84 -12.37
N ARG A 169 7.32 12.14 -13.66
CA ARG A 169 7.94 13.28 -14.35
C ARG A 169 7.17 14.59 -14.21
N SER A 170 5.96 14.52 -13.66
CA SER A 170 4.97 15.59 -13.66
C SER A 170 4.42 15.91 -12.26
N VAL A 171 5.02 15.36 -11.20
CA VAL A 171 4.63 15.64 -9.81
C VAL A 171 4.91 17.11 -9.49
N PRO A 172 3.88 17.92 -9.14
CA PRO A 172 4.09 19.29 -8.69
C PRO A 172 4.95 19.35 -7.41
N SER A 173 5.73 20.41 -7.24
CA SER A 173 6.63 20.56 -6.08
C SER A 173 5.89 20.68 -4.75
N ASP A 174 4.66 21.20 -4.76
CA ASP A 174 3.76 21.36 -3.62
C ASP A 174 2.81 20.16 -3.43
N ALA A 175 2.97 19.09 -4.21
CA ALA A 175 2.16 17.89 -4.10
C ALA A 175 2.61 17.01 -2.93
N ARG A 176 1.65 16.62 -2.08
CA ARG A 176 1.81 15.47 -1.17
C ARG A 176 1.83 14.17 -1.95
N CYS A 177 0.94 14.06 -2.93
CA CYS A 177 0.91 12.97 -3.89
C CYS A 177 0.21 13.38 -5.19
N LEU A 178 0.46 12.61 -6.26
CA LEU A 178 -0.21 12.71 -7.55
C LEU A 178 -0.79 11.36 -7.93
N VAL A 179 -2.11 11.29 -8.08
CA VAL A 179 -2.85 10.05 -8.33
C VAL A 179 -3.53 10.11 -9.69
N ALA A 180 -3.22 9.13 -10.56
CA ALA A 180 -4.02 8.89 -11.76
C ALA A 180 -5.22 8.01 -11.46
N ILE A 181 -6.37 8.39 -11.99
CA ILE A 181 -7.60 7.61 -11.95
C ILE A 181 -7.94 7.19 -13.37
N THR A 182 -8.37 5.94 -13.52
CA THR A 182 -8.83 5.42 -14.80
C THR A 182 -10.07 4.53 -14.73
N LEU A 183 -10.81 4.44 -15.82
CA LEU A 183 -11.89 3.46 -16.05
C LEU A 183 -11.44 2.33 -17.00
N HIS A 184 -10.15 2.22 -17.27
CA HIS A 184 -9.53 1.09 -17.94
C HIS A 184 -8.98 0.09 -16.92
N ASP A 185 -9.11 -1.20 -17.22
CA ASP A 185 -8.62 -2.26 -16.34
C ASP A 185 -7.08 -2.30 -16.33
N LEU A 186 -6.48 -2.66 -15.19
CA LEU A 186 -5.04 -2.57 -14.97
C LEU A 186 -4.40 -3.92 -14.62
N TYR A 187 -3.11 -4.05 -14.93
CA TYR A 187 -2.25 -5.17 -14.49
C TYR A 187 -0.82 -4.68 -14.18
N SER A 188 -0.11 -5.39 -13.30
CA SER A 188 1.30 -5.11 -12.92
C SER A 188 2.29 -6.22 -13.30
N ASP A 189 1.84 -7.44 -13.50
CA ASP A 189 2.66 -8.55 -14.00
C ASP A 189 1.85 -9.47 -14.92
N GLU A 190 2.53 -10.28 -15.74
CA GLU A 190 1.87 -11.23 -16.64
C GLU A 190 1.10 -12.33 -15.88
N SER A 191 1.52 -12.64 -14.65
CA SER A 191 0.81 -13.56 -13.76
C SER A 191 -0.38 -12.92 -13.04
N ASP A 192 -0.37 -11.59 -12.91
CA ASP A 192 -1.45 -10.86 -12.27
C ASP A 192 -2.68 -10.90 -13.15
N LEU A 193 -3.78 -11.21 -12.50
CA LEU A 193 -5.00 -11.28 -13.24
C LEU A 193 -5.69 -9.91 -13.40
N PHE A 194 -5.66 -9.06 -12.37
CA PHE A 194 -5.85 -7.60 -12.44
C PHE A 194 -5.27 -6.98 -11.16
N ILE A 195 -5.10 -5.66 -11.16
CA ILE A 195 -4.89 -4.88 -9.93
C ILE A 195 -5.86 -3.70 -9.86
N ALA A 196 -6.36 -3.37 -8.67
CA ALA A 196 -7.17 -2.16 -8.48
C ALA A 196 -6.34 -0.89 -8.65
N GLY A 197 -5.04 -0.98 -8.35
CA GLY A 197 -4.03 -0.01 -8.75
C GLY A 197 -2.71 -0.29 -8.06
N LEU A 198 -1.78 0.65 -8.22
CA LEU A 198 -0.43 0.53 -7.69
C LEU A 198 0.12 1.90 -7.31
N ALA A 199 0.88 1.94 -6.22
CA ALA A 199 1.55 3.14 -5.73
C ALA A 199 3.08 2.97 -5.74
N HIS A 200 3.79 4.03 -6.12
CA HIS A 200 5.23 4.17 -5.88
C HIS A 200 5.45 5.21 -4.77
N GLY A 201 5.42 4.75 -3.52
CA GLY A 201 5.50 5.61 -2.33
C GLY A 201 6.68 6.58 -2.32
N ASN A 202 7.88 6.10 -2.68
CA ASN A 202 9.10 6.93 -2.77
C ASN A 202 9.02 8.06 -3.80
N CYS A 203 8.10 7.94 -4.76
CA CYS A 203 7.88 8.96 -5.79
C CYS A 203 6.57 9.73 -5.59
N HIS A 204 5.81 9.44 -4.53
CA HIS A 204 4.51 10.06 -4.25
C HIS A 204 3.49 10.00 -5.39
N VAL A 205 3.56 8.94 -6.21
CA VAL A 205 2.60 8.74 -7.31
C VAL A 205 1.86 7.43 -7.18
N ALA A 206 0.62 7.40 -7.67
CA ALA A 206 -0.12 6.16 -7.82
C ALA A 206 -1.09 6.22 -9.01
N ALA A 207 -1.58 5.06 -9.42
CA ALA A 207 -2.57 4.91 -10.47
C ALA A 207 -3.58 3.84 -10.08
N PHE A 208 -4.87 4.20 -10.07
CA PHE A 208 -5.99 3.34 -9.68
C PHE A 208 -7.05 3.26 -10.77
N SER A 209 -7.71 2.12 -10.82
CA SER A 209 -8.79 1.82 -11.75
C SER A 209 -10.10 1.56 -11.03
N PHE A 210 -11.15 2.26 -11.46
CA PHE A 210 -12.52 1.95 -11.05
C PHE A 210 -13.23 1.01 -12.03
N PHE A 211 -12.53 0.45 -13.03
CA PHE A 211 -13.14 -0.45 -14.00
C PHE A 211 -13.91 -1.57 -13.30
N ARG A 212 -13.24 -2.33 -12.42
CA ARG A 212 -13.80 -3.47 -11.68
C ARG A 212 -14.82 -3.08 -10.59
N TYR A 213 -14.96 -1.80 -10.31
CA TYR A 213 -15.87 -1.26 -9.30
C TYR A 213 -17.24 -0.89 -9.88
N ASP A 214 -17.35 -0.85 -11.21
CA ASP A 214 -18.60 -0.58 -11.92
C ASP A 214 -19.66 -1.66 -11.62
N PRO A 215 -20.79 -1.32 -10.98
CA PRO A 215 -21.84 -2.28 -10.63
C PRO A 215 -22.57 -2.86 -11.85
N ARG A 216 -22.32 -2.35 -13.06
CA ARG A 216 -22.84 -2.92 -14.31
C ARG A 216 -22.05 -4.14 -14.77
N LEU A 217 -20.81 -4.30 -14.28
CA LEU A 217 -20.01 -5.48 -14.59
C LEU A 217 -20.58 -6.70 -13.89
N LYS A 218 -20.80 -7.75 -14.68
CA LYS A 218 -21.02 -9.11 -14.21
C LYS A 218 -19.83 -9.96 -14.62
N PHE A 219 -19.17 -10.57 -13.66
CA PHE A 219 -18.10 -11.54 -13.89
C PHE A 219 -18.71 -12.94 -14.12
N GLY A 220 -18.10 -13.74 -14.98
CA GLY A 220 -18.50 -15.15 -15.18
C GLY A 220 -18.22 -16.00 -13.94
N ASP A 221 -19.04 -17.02 -13.71
CA ASP A 221 -18.98 -17.86 -12.51
C ASP A 221 -17.69 -18.71 -12.42
N GLU A 222 -17.11 -19.10 -13.57
CA GLU A 222 -15.88 -19.92 -13.64
C GLU A 222 -14.63 -19.11 -13.99
N PHE A 223 -14.79 -17.98 -14.68
CA PHE A 223 -13.71 -17.14 -15.17
C PHE A 223 -14.00 -15.67 -14.90
N TRP A 224 -13.43 -15.17 -13.81
CA TRP A 224 -13.47 -13.79 -13.34
C TRP A 224 -12.81 -12.75 -14.30
N TYR A 225 -12.25 -13.19 -15.44
CA TYR A 225 -11.85 -12.34 -16.58
C TYR A 225 -12.93 -12.21 -17.69
N ASP A 226 -13.92 -13.10 -17.73
CA ASP A 226 -15.08 -12.96 -18.60
C ASP A 226 -16.07 -12.01 -17.94
N TRP A 227 -16.42 -10.94 -18.65
CA TRP A 227 -17.33 -9.94 -18.12
C TRP A 227 -18.39 -9.51 -19.14
N LYS A 228 -19.55 -9.13 -18.62
CA LYS A 228 -20.63 -8.49 -19.39
C LYS A 228 -21.01 -7.20 -18.70
N ILE A 229 -21.02 -6.09 -19.44
CA ILE A 229 -21.58 -4.81 -18.96
C ILE A 229 -23.07 -4.79 -19.29
N LYS A 230 -23.90 -4.61 -18.25
CA LYS A 230 -25.30 -4.25 -18.45
C LYS A 230 -25.38 -2.86 -19.08
N LYS A 231 -26.12 -2.74 -20.19
CA LYS A 231 -26.36 -1.44 -20.85
C LYS A 231 -27.27 -0.52 -20.02
N THR A 232 -28.12 -1.09 -19.17
CA THR A 232 -29.04 -0.31 -18.34
C THR A 232 -28.30 0.33 -17.17
N GLN A 233 -28.51 1.64 -17.02
CA GLN A 233 -28.00 2.45 -15.92
C GLN A 233 -29.18 2.84 -15.02
N SER A 234 -29.00 2.77 -13.71
CA SER A 234 -29.94 3.29 -12.74
C SER A 234 -29.26 4.29 -11.80
N LYS A 235 -30.05 5.17 -11.18
CA LYS A 235 -29.56 6.08 -10.13
C LYS A 235 -28.81 5.32 -9.03
N LEU A 236 -29.31 4.15 -8.63
CA LEU A 236 -28.67 3.29 -7.64
C LEU A 236 -27.27 2.83 -8.07
N MET A 237 -27.07 2.51 -9.36
CA MET A 237 -25.75 2.15 -9.87
C MET A 237 -24.74 3.31 -9.80
N SER A 238 -25.19 4.54 -10.09
CA SER A 238 -24.37 5.75 -9.94
C SER A 238 -23.98 6.00 -8.47
N ILE A 239 -24.90 5.77 -7.52
CA ILE A 239 -24.60 5.85 -6.08
C ILE A 239 -23.57 4.79 -5.68
N ILE A 240 -23.75 3.54 -6.12
CA ILE A 240 -22.85 2.43 -5.79
C ILE A 240 -21.44 2.66 -6.34
N ILE A 241 -21.29 3.06 -7.60
CA ILE A 241 -19.96 3.30 -8.19
C ILE A 241 -19.25 4.46 -7.49
N LEU A 242 -19.95 5.55 -7.15
CA LEU A 242 -19.36 6.66 -6.41
C LEU A 242 -18.88 6.22 -5.03
N LEU A 243 -19.72 5.51 -4.26
CA LEU A 243 -19.37 5.02 -2.92
C LEU A 243 -18.14 4.11 -2.96
N ARG A 244 -18.14 3.16 -3.90
CA ARG A 244 -17.02 2.24 -4.16
C ARG A 244 -15.74 2.97 -4.53
N SER A 245 -15.85 4.00 -5.38
CA SER A 245 -14.72 4.79 -5.83
C SER A 245 -14.16 5.68 -4.71
N CYS A 246 -15.03 6.28 -3.88
CA CYS A 246 -14.65 7.00 -2.66
C CYS A 246 -13.84 6.10 -1.72
N ARG A 247 -14.30 4.85 -1.50
CA ARG A 247 -13.59 3.87 -0.67
C ARG A 247 -12.20 3.58 -1.22
N LEU A 248 -12.10 3.08 -2.45
CA LEU A 248 -10.80 2.74 -3.03
C LEU A 248 -9.86 3.94 -3.06
N LEU A 249 -10.32 5.10 -3.55
CA LEU A 249 -9.48 6.29 -3.67
C LEU A 249 -8.90 6.72 -2.32
N THR A 250 -9.71 6.71 -1.26
CA THR A 250 -9.25 7.15 0.06
C THR A 250 -8.41 6.09 0.78
N HIS A 251 -8.67 4.79 0.57
CA HIS A 251 -7.78 3.72 1.03
C HIS A 251 -6.37 3.93 0.46
N GLU A 252 -6.30 4.14 -0.84
CA GLU A 252 -5.06 4.20 -1.57
C GLU A 252 -4.26 5.49 -1.32
N ILE A 253 -4.96 6.63 -1.22
CA ILE A 253 -4.32 7.87 -0.76
C ILE A 253 -3.84 7.71 0.69
N GLY A 254 -4.53 6.93 1.52
CA GLY A 254 -4.06 6.56 2.87
C GLY A 254 -2.66 5.97 2.85
N HIS A 255 -2.41 4.98 1.98
CA HIS A 255 -1.07 4.40 1.78
C HIS A 255 -0.05 5.43 1.32
N LEU A 256 -0.43 6.31 0.39
CA LEU A 256 0.44 7.40 -0.07
C LEU A 256 0.80 8.39 1.03
N LEU A 257 -0.03 8.51 2.06
CA LEU A 257 0.22 9.34 3.24
C LEU A 257 0.89 8.56 4.39
N GLY A 258 1.33 7.32 4.13
CA GLY A 258 2.08 6.49 5.09
C GLY A 258 1.21 5.71 6.07
N ILE A 259 -0.10 5.67 5.87
CA ILE A 259 -1.01 4.85 6.67
C ILE A 259 -1.03 3.45 6.06
N GLY A 260 -0.49 2.46 6.79
CA GLY A 260 -0.51 1.06 6.34
C GLY A 260 -1.84 0.36 6.64
N HIS A 261 -1.94 -0.90 6.25
CA HIS A 261 -3.14 -1.69 6.54
C HIS A 261 -3.43 -1.80 8.04
N CYS A 262 -4.72 -1.84 8.35
CA CYS A 262 -5.25 -1.90 9.70
C CYS A 262 -5.76 -3.30 10.03
N ILE A 263 -5.40 -3.78 11.23
CA ILE A 263 -5.82 -5.07 11.77
C ILE A 263 -6.48 -4.94 13.15
N TYR A 264 -6.96 -3.75 13.48
CA TYR A 264 -7.47 -3.43 14.83
C TYR A 264 -9.00 -3.35 14.88
N TYR A 265 -9.61 -2.89 13.79
CA TYR A 265 -11.04 -2.67 13.63
C TYR A 265 -11.45 -3.00 12.20
N GLY A 266 -12.75 -3.14 11.96
CA GLY A 266 -13.32 -2.86 10.65
C GLY A 266 -12.99 -1.41 10.28
N CYS A 267 -12.17 -1.21 9.26
CA CYS A 267 -11.56 0.05 8.88
C CYS A 267 -11.46 0.14 7.35
N LEU A 268 -11.57 1.36 6.82
CA LEU A 268 -11.23 1.64 5.43
C LEU A 268 -9.86 1.06 5.01
N MET A 269 -8.88 1.07 5.93
CA MET A 269 -7.51 0.60 5.67
C MET A 269 -7.34 -0.92 5.88
N ASN A 270 -8.41 -1.72 6.00
CA ASN A 270 -8.24 -3.18 6.03
C ASN A 270 -7.76 -3.68 4.65
N GLY A 271 -6.82 -4.63 4.65
CA GLY A 271 -6.40 -5.31 3.41
C GLY A 271 -7.52 -6.17 2.84
N SER A 272 -7.50 -6.36 1.52
CA SER A 272 -8.51 -7.13 0.79
C SER A 272 -7.86 -8.01 -0.28
N GLY A 273 -8.23 -9.28 -0.36
CA GLY A 273 -7.75 -10.25 -1.34
C GLY A 273 -8.63 -10.34 -2.58
N HIS A 274 -9.88 -9.87 -2.50
CA HIS A 274 -10.81 -9.86 -3.62
C HIS A 274 -11.85 -8.73 -3.50
N LEU A 275 -12.54 -8.43 -4.62
CA LEU A 275 -13.49 -7.31 -4.69
C LEU A 275 -14.62 -7.40 -3.67
N GLN A 276 -15.17 -8.60 -3.43
CA GLN A 276 -16.28 -8.74 -2.48
C GLN A 276 -15.87 -8.40 -1.04
N GLU A 277 -14.62 -8.69 -0.66
CA GLU A 277 -14.06 -8.32 0.64
C GLU A 277 -13.88 -6.80 0.70
N ASP A 278 -13.26 -6.21 -0.33
CA ASP A 278 -13.09 -4.76 -0.45
C ASP A 278 -14.43 -3.99 -0.39
N PHE A 279 -15.46 -4.48 -1.08
CA PHE A 279 -16.80 -3.88 -1.07
C PHE A 279 -17.48 -3.95 0.30
N SER A 280 -17.11 -4.92 1.13
CA SER A 280 -17.63 -5.06 2.49
C SER A 280 -16.93 -4.17 3.52
N GLN A 281 -15.77 -3.61 3.17
CA GLN A 281 -15.02 -2.77 4.09
C GLN A 281 -15.76 -1.46 4.41
N PRO A 282 -15.59 -0.91 5.62
CA PRO A 282 -16.17 0.38 5.97
C PRO A 282 -15.63 1.52 5.12
N LEU A 283 -16.43 2.56 4.89
CA LEU A 283 -16.01 3.76 4.17
C LEU A 283 -15.07 4.67 4.99
N PHE A 284 -15.00 4.49 6.31
CA PHE A 284 -14.31 5.43 7.22
C PHE A 284 -13.17 4.78 8.00
N LEU A 285 -12.19 5.61 8.41
CA LEU A 285 -11.08 5.20 9.27
C LEU A 285 -11.57 4.84 10.68
N CYS A 286 -10.94 3.82 11.26
CA CYS A 286 -11.09 3.49 12.68
C CYS A 286 -10.36 4.53 13.58
N PRO A 287 -10.54 4.50 14.91
CA PRO A 287 -9.88 5.43 15.83
C PRO A 287 -8.36 5.53 15.66
N ILE A 288 -7.69 4.40 15.40
CA ILE A 288 -6.24 4.34 15.28
C ILE A 288 -5.78 5.09 14.02
N ASP A 289 -6.36 4.77 12.86
CA ASP A 289 -5.95 5.40 11.60
C ASP A 289 -6.48 6.83 11.49
N LEU A 290 -7.62 7.13 12.12
CA LEU A 290 -8.12 8.49 12.27
C LEU A 290 -7.15 9.35 13.08
N ARG A 291 -6.53 8.80 14.13
CA ARG A 291 -5.48 9.47 14.91
C ARG A 291 -4.21 9.71 14.09
N LYS A 292 -3.77 8.72 13.30
CA LYS A 292 -2.63 8.88 12.37
C LYS A 292 -2.89 10.01 11.38
N LEU A 293 -4.09 10.02 10.79
CA LEU A 293 -4.47 11.05 9.83
C LEU A 293 -4.60 12.42 10.48
N SER A 294 -5.17 12.52 11.70
CA SER A 294 -5.27 13.80 12.41
C SER A 294 -3.89 14.39 12.72
N GLN A 295 -2.88 13.54 12.98
CA GLN A 295 -1.51 14.01 13.16
C GLN A 295 -0.92 14.64 11.89
N LEU A 296 -1.29 14.15 10.70
CA LEU A 296 -0.82 14.68 9.42
C LEU A 296 -1.51 15.98 9.01
N ALA A 297 -2.83 16.02 9.19
CA ALA A 297 -3.68 17.07 8.65
C ALA A 297 -4.09 18.13 9.68
N ASN A 298 -3.91 17.84 10.97
CA ASN A 298 -4.23 18.70 12.11
C ASN A 298 -5.67 19.28 12.05
N PHE A 299 -6.66 18.40 11.91
CA PHE A 299 -8.08 18.80 11.83
C PHE A 299 -8.87 18.56 13.13
N ASP A 300 -9.99 19.28 13.27
CA ASP A 300 -11.01 19.00 14.29
C ASP A 300 -11.91 17.84 13.85
N PHE A 301 -12.08 16.85 14.73
CA PHE A 301 -12.86 15.65 14.44
C PHE A 301 -14.34 15.95 14.18
N ILE A 302 -14.95 16.88 14.92
CA ILE A 302 -16.38 17.20 14.77
C ILE A 302 -16.60 17.84 13.40
N GLN A 303 -15.80 18.86 13.06
CA GLN A 303 -15.90 19.53 11.76
C GLN A 303 -15.69 18.55 10.59
N ARG A 304 -14.74 17.62 10.71
CA ARG A 304 -14.52 16.60 9.70
C ARG A 304 -15.74 15.69 9.53
N TYR A 305 -16.32 15.20 10.64
CA TYR A 305 -17.49 14.33 10.59
C TYR A 305 -18.74 15.05 10.09
N GLU A 306 -18.93 16.34 10.40
CA GLU A 306 -19.99 17.18 9.84
C GLU A 306 -19.87 17.27 8.32
N LYS A 307 -18.69 17.64 7.81
CA LYS A 307 -18.44 17.73 6.36
C LYS A 307 -18.70 16.39 5.65
N LEU A 308 -18.28 15.27 6.25
CA LEU A 308 -18.55 13.94 5.69
C LEU A 308 -20.04 13.57 5.73
N LEU A 309 -20.75 13.96 6.79
CA LEU A 309 -22.18 13.72 6.93
C LEU A 309 -22.97 14.47 5.86
N ASP A 310 -22.61 15.73 5.59
CA ASP A 310 -23.20 16.53 4.52
C ASP A 310 -23.05 15.82 3.18
N PHE A 311 -21.81 15.40 2.84
CA PHE A 311 -21.53 14.69 1.59
C PHE A 311 -22.34 13.39 1.45
N CYS A 312 -22.34 12.56 2.50
CA CYS A 312 -23.08 11.29 2.50
C CYS A 312 -24.60 11.52 2.34
N THR A 313 -25.13 12.58 2.97
CA THR A 313 -26.56 12.94 2.87
C THR A 313 -26.90 13.42 1.45
N GLU A 314 -26.10 14.32 0.88
CA GLU A 314 -26.25 14.85 -0.49
C GLU A 314 -26.23 13.72 -1.54
N ASN A 315 -25.38 12.70 -1.32
CA ASN A 315 -25.16 11.58 -2.24
C ASN A 315 -25.94 10.31 -1.91
N GLN A 316 -26.86 10.35 -0.93
CA GLN A 316 -27.74 9.22 -0.54
C GLN A 316 -26.98 7.97 -0.08
N PHE A 317 -25.87 8.14 0.63
CA PHE A 317 -25.13 7.07 1.31
C PHE A 317 -25.78 6.82 2.67
N ASN A 318 -26.97 6.20 2.66
CA ASN A 318 -27.86 6.15 3.82
C ASN A 318 -27.21 5.43 5.03
N ASP A 319 -26.61 4.25 4.79
CA ASP A 319 -25.98 3.46 5.85
C ASP A 319 -24.81 4.25 6.49
N GLU A 320 -23.99 4.90 5.66
CA GLU A 320 -22.89 5.74 6.11
C GLU A 320 -23.36 6.99 6.85
N THR A 321 -24.47 7.59 6.41
CA THR A 321 -25.10 8.76 7.03
C THR A 321 -25.50 8.45 8.47
N ASP A 322 -26.13 7.30 8.71
CA ASP A 322 -26.57 6.91 10.05
C ASP A 322 -25.38 6.62 10.98
N ILE A 323 -24.33 5.97 10.46
CA ILE A 323 -23.07 5.76 11.19
C ILE A 323 -22.45 7.10 11.59
N LEU A 324 -22.39 8.08 10.67
CA LEU A 324 -21.80 9.39 10.94
C LEU A 324 -22.60 10.19 11.96
N LYS A 325 -23.94 10.20 11.88
CA LYS A 325 -24.81 10.88 12.85
C LYS A 325 -24.54 10.39 14.28
N LYS A 326 -24.55 9.06 14.47
CA LYS A 326 -24.29 8.45 15.78
C LYS A 326 -22.91 8.83 16.33
N ARG A 327 -21.87 8.77 15.49
CA ARG A 327 -20.50 9.13 15.89
C ARG A 327 -20.36 10.61 16.22
N LEU A 328 -21.01 11.47 15.45
CA LEU A 328 -20.98 12.91 15.65
C LEU A 328 -21.65 13.31 16.97
N GLU A 329 -22.78 12.69 17.31
CA GLU A 329 -23.46 12.89 18.59
C GLU A 329 -22.53 12.56 19.78
N ILE A 330 -21.87 11.39 19.73
CA ILE A 330 -20.90 10.97 20.75
C ILE A 330 -19.76 12.00 20.89
N LEU A 331 -19.20 12.48 19.77
CA LEU A 331 -18.12 13.48 19.80
C LEU A 331 -18.57 14.82 20.40
N LYS A 332 -19.77 15.30 20.03
CA LYS A 332 -20.34 16.56 20.57
C LYS A 332 -20.60 16.46 22.07
N ASN A 333 -21.18 15.36 22.54
CA ASN A 333 -21.44 15.10 23.96
C ASN A 333 -20.13 15.07 24.76
N ASN A 334 -19.10 14.37 24.26
CA ASN A 334 -17.79 14.32 24.90
C ASN A 334 -17.12 15.70 25.01
N LYS A 335 -17.19 16.53 23.95
CA LYS A 335 -16.64 17.90 23.97
C LYS A 335 -17.32 18.76 25.03
N GLN A 336 -18.66 18.66 25.15
CA GLN A 336 -19.43 19.39 26.16
C GLN A 336 -19.10 18.93 27.59
N MET A 337 -18.92 17.62 27.81
CA MET A 337 -18.49 17.07 29.10
C MET A 337 -17.10 17.54 29.52
N ILE A 338 -16.15 17.60 28.58
CA ILE A 338 -14.79 18.08 28.85
C ILE A 338 -14.80 19.58 29.19
N GLN A 339 -15.59 20.39 28.47
CA GLN A 339 -15.74 21.82 28.74
C GLN A 339 -16.39 22.08 30.11
N THR A 340 -17.45 21.34 30.47
CA THR A 340 -18.08 21.46 31.79
C THR A 340 -17.18 21.03 32.94
N LYS A 341 -16.34 19.99 32.76
CA LYS A 341 -15.31 19.62 33.75
C LYS A 341 -14.22 20.69 33.91
N LYS A 342 -13.78 21.32 32.82
CA LYS A 342 -12.84 22.45 32.88
C LYS A 342 -13.44 23.64 33.62
N ASN A 343 -14.69 23.99 33.35
CA ASN A 343 -15.37 25.09 34.03
C ASN A 343 -15.59 24.79 35.53
N LYS A 344 -15.97 23.57 35.91
CA LYS A 344 -16.08 23.16 37.32
C LYS A 344 -14.74 23.16 38.07
N ASN A 345 -13.64 22.80 37.42
CA ASN A 345 -12.29 22.89 38.01
C ASN A 345 -11.85 24.35 38.20
N ILE A 346 -12.21 25.25 37.28
CA ILE A 346 -11.99 26.69 37.43
C ILE A 346 -12.81 27.25 38.59
N ASP A 347 -14.08 26.84 38.75
CA ASP A 347 -14.92 27.23 39.88
C ASP A 347 -14.41 26.69 41.23
N HIS A 348 -13.75 25.52 41.22
CA HIS A 348 -13.14 24.92 42.42
C HIS A 348 -11.77 25.55 42.76
N GLU A 349 -10.99 26.01 41.76
CA GLU A 349 -9.76 26.78 41.98
C GLU A 349 -10.04 28.23 42.43
N ILE A 350 -11.15 28.83 42.01
CA ILE A 350 -11.58 30.17 42.45
C ILE A 350 -12.10 30.15 43.90
N LYS A 351 -12.56 29.01 44.42
CA LYS A 351 -13.00 28.86 45.82
C LYS A 351 -11.93 28.44 46.83
N GLN A 352 -10.67 28.23 46.42
CA GLN A 352 -9.58 27.82 47.34
C GLN A 352 -8.30 28.69 47.31
N LYS A 353 -8.29 29.86 46.67
CA LYS A 353 -7.13 30.78 46.71
C LYS A 353 -7.41 32.12 47.38
N THR A 354 -7.65 32.05 48.69
CA THR A 354 -7.33 33.11 49.67
C THR A 354 -6.48 32.55 50.82
N LYS A 355 -5.30 32.01 50.51
CA LYS A 355 -4.09 32.14 51.35
C LYS A 355 -2.88 31.52 50.63
N HIS A 356 -1.77 32.27 50.67
CA HIS A 356 -0.43 31.93 50.18
C HIS A 356 -0.18 31.85 48.67
N ARG A 357 -0.04 33.05 48.09
CA ARG A 357 1.01 33.32 47.11
C ARG A 357 2.38 33.33 47.81
N SER A 358 3.22 32.35 47.52
CA SER A 358 4.64 32.49 47.17
C SER A 358 5.28 31.11 47.14
N MET A 359 6.23 30.89 46.22
CA MET A 359 7.06 29.67 46.08
C MET A 359 6.54 28.57 45.12
N LEU A 360 6.18 28.90 43.87
CA LEU A 360 6.34 27.94 42.76
C LEU A 360 6.45 28.63 41.39
N PHE A 361 7.53 29.39 41.20
CA PHE A 361 7.96 29.88 39.89
C PHE A 361 9.44 29.57 39.70
N ARG A 362 9.82 28.28 39.78
CA ARG A 362 11.20 27.86 39.50
C ARG A 362 11.43 26.36 39.23
N ILE A 363 10.44 25.60 38.74
CA ILE A 363 10.64 24.20 38.33
C ILE A 363 9.77 23.87 37.10
N ILE A 364 9.96 24.58 35.99
CA ILE A 364 9.60 24.08 34.64
C ILE A 364 10.66 24.60 33.67
N GLN A 365 11.87 24.05 33.75
CA GLN A 365 12.85 24.21 32.67
C GLN A 365 13.91 23.10 32.61
N ASN A 366 13.69 21.93 33.22
CA ASN A 366 14.68 20.85 33.25
C ASN A 366 14.05 19.45 33.14
N CYS A 367 13.33 19.14 32.05
CA CYS A 367 13.09 17.74 31.73
C CYS A 367 12.91 17.53 30.22
N PHE A 368 13.62 16.51 29.72
CA PHE A 368 13.66 15.98 28.36
C PHE A 368 14.53 16.70 27.32
N THR A 369 15.84 16.77 27.57
CA THR A 369 16.80 16.48 26.51
C THR A 369 16.73 14.98 26.21
N PHE A 370 15.90 14.59 25.24
CA PHE A 370 15.94 13.24 24.68
C PHE A 370 17.24 13.12 23.88
N THR A 371 18.18 12.32 24.36
CA THR A 371 19.34 11.94 23.55
C THR A 371 18.83 11.01 22.46
N ILE A 372 18.76 11.52 21.23
CA ILE A 372 18.46 10.75 20.03
C ILE A 372 19.50 9.63 19.95
N ARG A 373 19.10 8.37 20.17
CA ARG A 373 19.86 7.23 19.65
C ARG A 373 19.72 7.31 18.13
N ARG A 374 20.76 7.81 17.46
CA ARG A 374 20.94 7.66 16.02
C ARG A 374 20.75 6.18 15.67
N SER A 375 19.71 5.83 14.93
CA SER A 375 19.72 4.61 14.15
C SER A 375 20.95 4.68 13.24
N SER A 376 21.70 3.58 13.12
CA SER A 376 22.91 3.63 12.31
C SER A 376 22.51 3.95 10.86
N ASN A 377 23.10 5.00 10.28
CA ASN A 377 22.99 5.33 8.85
C ASN A 377 23.74 4.30 7.96
N PHE A 378 23.80 3.05 8.38
CA PHE A 378 24.55 1.98 7.75
C PHE A 378 23.60 1.09 6.96
N VAL A 379 23.85 0.96 5.65
CA VAL A 379 23.11 0.07 4.75
C VAL A 379 24.00 -1.11 4.40
N ARG A 380 23.46 -2.33 4.51
CA ARG A 380 24.13 -3.54 4.05
C ARG A 380 23.60 -3.90 2.65
N ILE A 381 24.49 -3.92 1.68
CA ILE A 381 24.18 -4.26 0.28
C ILE A 381 24.52 -5.74 0.06
N PHE A 382 23.57 -6.48 -0.49
CA PHE A 382 23.77 -7.84 -1.01
C PHE A 382 23.75 -7.76 -2.54
N GLU A 383 24.90 -8.01 -3.15
CA GLU A 383 25.01 -8.02 -4.61
C GLU A 383 24.61 -9.40 -5.14
N VAL A 384 23.52 -9.44 -5.90
CA VAL A 384 22.92 -10.68 -6.43
C VAL A 384 23.06 -10.78 -7.95
N GLY A 385 23.70 -9.81 -8.59
CA GLY A 385 23.93 -9.76 -10.04
C GLY A 385 24.57 -11.04 -10.61
N PRO A 386 25.63 -11.61 -10.00
CA PRO A 386 26.25 -12.83 -10.51
C PRO A 386 25.34 -14.06 -10.50
N ARG A 387 24.43 -14.18 -9.53
CA ARG A 387 23.45 -15.26 -9.45
C ARG A 387 22.15 -14.88 -10.15
N ASP A 388 21.35 -14.01 -9.52
CA ASP A 388 19.97 -13.73 -9.91
C ASP A 388 19.88 -12.90 -11.19
N GLY A 389 20.82 -11.95 -11.35
CA GLY A 389 20.95 -11.16 -12.57
C GLY A 389 21.26 -12.06 -13.76
N LEU A 390 22.41 -12.74 -13.72
CA LEU A 390 22.86 -13.57 -14.83
C LEU A 390 21.90 -14.71 -15.14
N GLN A 391 21.21 -15.29 -14.15
CA GLN A 391 20.25 -16.38 -14.35
C GLN A 391 19.13 -16.03 -15.34
N ASN A 392 18.71 -14.77 -15.39
CA ASN A 392 17.64 -14.29 -16.28
C ASN A 392 18.16 -13.77 -17.63
N GLU A 393 19.47 -13.76 -17.85
CA GLU A 393 20.07 -13.34 -19.12
C GLU A 393 19.82 -14.37 -20.22
N LYS A 394 19.39 -13.89 -21.39
CA LYS A 394 19.06 -14.75 -22.54
C LYS A 394 20.30 -15.38 -23.17
N ILE A 395 21.45 -14.73 -23.05
CA ILE A 395 22.72 -15.17 -23.63
C ILE A 395 23.48 -15.97 -22.57
N GLN A 396 23.94 -17.17 -22.95
CA GLN A 396 24.79 -17.96 -22.08
C GLN A 396 26.11 -17.22 -21.84
N VAL A 397 26.36 -16.79 -20.60
CA VAL A 397 27.58 -16.05 -20.27
C VAL A 397 28.72 -17.04 -20.01
N PRO A 398 29.89 -16.92 -20.68
CA PRO A 398 31.01 -17.81 -20.45
C PRO A 398 31.52 -17.76 -19.02
N THR A 399 31.97 -18.89 -18.49
CA THR A 399 32.47 -19.05 -17.10
C THR A 399 33.57 -18.05 -16.76
N SER A 400 34.51 -17.81 -17.66
CA SER A 400 35.59 -16.84 -17.47
C SER A 400 35.09 -15.42 -17.25
N ILE A 401 34.02 -15.02 -17.95
CA ILE A 401 33.40 -13.70 -17.82
C ILE A 401 32.65 -13.59 -16.50
N LYS A 402 31.99 -14.66 -16.05
CA LYS A 402 31.34 -14.69 -14.72
C LYS A 402 32.37 -14.50 -13.60
N ILE A 403 33.47 -15.25 -13.66
CA ILE A 403 34.58 -15.15 -12.71
C ILE A 403 35.13 -13.72 -12.70
N GLU A 404 35.45 -13.17 -13.88
CA GLU A 404 35.96 -11.81 -13.98
C GLU A 404 34.99 -10.78 -13.39
N PHE A 405 33.69 -10.94 -13.65
CA PHE A 405 32.66 -10.07 -13.09
C PHE A 405 32.62 -10.11 -11.56
N ILE A 406 32.65 -11.30 -10.96
CA ILE A 406 32.65 -11.46 -9.50
C ILE A 406 33.94 -10.91 -8.87
N ASN A 407 35.10 -11.12 -9.51
CA ASN A 407 36.37 -10.61 -9.02
C ASN A 407 36.39 -9.08 -9.07
N ARG A 408 35.85 -8.46 -10.13
CA ARG A 408 35.67 -7.00 -10.20
C ARG A 408 34.72 -6.49 -9.12
N LEU A 409 33.60 -7.16 -8.88
CA LEU A 409 32.66 -6.80 -7.80
C LEU A 409 33.33 -6.86 -6.42
N SER A 410 34.16 -7.87 -6.19
CA SER A 410 34.89 -8.02 -4.92
C SER A 410 35.79 -6.80 -4.61
N GLN A 411 36.29 -6.11 -5.64
CA GLN A 411 37.14 -4.92 -5.49
C GLN A 411 36.37 -3.61 -5.20
N THR A 412 35.04 -3.63 -5.21
CA THR A 412 34.21 -2.41 -5.07
C THR A 412 33.97 -1.99 -3.63
N GLY A 413 34.35 -2.82 -2.65
CA GLY A 413 34.04 -2.61 -1.23
C GLY A 413 32.74 -3.26 -0.76
N LEU A 414 32.06 -4.02 -1.63
CA LEU A 414 30.95 -4.89 -1.25
C LEU A 414 31.37 -5.90 -0.18
N LYS A 415 30.43 -6.25 0.71
CA LYS A 415 30.65 -7.19 1.81
C LYS A 415 29.90 -8.51 1.65
N TYR A 416 28.93 -8.55 0.75
CA TYR A 416 28.10 -9.73 0.50
C TYR A 416 27.84 -9.84 -1.00
N ILE A 417 28.26 -10.96 -1.59
CA ILE A 417 28.09 -11.26 -3.02
C ILE A 417 27.50 -12.67 -3.14
N GLU A 418 26.33 -12.78 -3.76
CA GLU A 418 25.74 -14.06 -4.10
C GLU A 418 26.25 -14.50 -5.48
N VAL A 419 27.13 -15.50 -5.46
CA VAL A 419 28.01 -15.86 -6.58
C VAL A 419 27.31 -16.72 -7.62
N THR A 420 26.57 -17.73 -7.18
CA THR A 420 25.99 -18.75 -8.08
C THR A 420 24.86 -19.53 -7.40
N SER A 421 24.30 -20.52 -8.11
CA SER A 421 23.20 -21.36 -7.65
C SER A 421 23.45 -22.84 -7.95
N PHE A 422 23.28 -23.71 -6.97
CA PHE A 422 23.35 -25.17 -7.10
C PHE A 422 22.00 -25.74 -7.51
N VAL A 423 21.59 -25.37 -8.71
CA VAL A 423 20.35 -25.81 -9.37
C VAL A 423 20.65 -26.83 -10.47
N SER A 424 19.61 -27.46 -11.00
CA SER A 424 19.79 -28.41 -12.09
C SER A 424 20.19 -27.69 -13.40
N PRO A 425 21.32 -28.07 -14.02
CA PRO A 425 21.77 -27.52 -15.31
C PRO A 425 20.75 -27.66 -16.44
N LYS A 426 19.85 -28.64 -16.33
CA LYS A 426 18.77 -28.86 -17.31
C LYS A 426 17.74 -27.73 -17.27
N TRP A 427 17.41 -27.26 -16.08
CA TRP A 427 16.36 -26.26 -15.86
C TRP A 427 16.91 -24.84 -15.88
N ILE A 428 18.15 -24.66 -15.43
CA ILE A 428 18.85 -23.37 -15.42
C ILE A 428 20.25 -23.57 -16.02
N PRO A 429 20.37 -23.65 -17.36
CA PRO A 429 21.67 -23.88 -18.05
C PRO A 429 22.71 -22.80 -17.74
N GLN A 430 22.23 -21.58 -17.49
CA GLN A 430 23.06 -20.42 -17.18
C GLN A 430 23.85 -20.59 -15.88
N MET A 431 23.43 -21.45 -14.95
CA MET A 431 24.10 -21.74 -13.68
C MET A 431 24.79 -23.11 -13.65
N SER A 432 24.98 -23.74 -14.82
CA SER A 432 25.54 -25.10 -14.92
C SER A 432 27.01 -25.20 -14.50
N ASP A 433 27.75 -24.10 -14.58
CA ASP A 433 29.18 -23.97 -14.29
C ASP A 433 29.45 -23.48 -12.85
N HIS A 434 28.51 -23.71 -11.93
CA HIS A 434 28.55 -23.19 -10.57
C HIS A 434 29.80 -23.63 -9.76
N VAL A 435 30.36 -24.83 -10.04
CA VAL A 435 31.57 -25.31 -9.34
C VAL A 435 32.81 -24.61 -9.88
N GLU A 436 32.90 -24.48 -11.21
CA GLU A 436 34.01 -23.85 -11.91
C GLU A 436 34.08 -22.36 -11.58
N VAL A 437 32.93 -21.67 -11.49
CA VAL A 437 32.85 -20.28 -11.05
C VAL A 437 33.38 -20.13 -9.62
N LEU A 438 32.91 -20.95 -8.66
CA LEU A 438 33.37 -20.85 -7.27
C LEU A 438 34.86 -21.18 -7.11
N ALA A 439 35.39 -22.11 -7.91
CA ALA A 439 36.80 -22.45 -7.89
C ALA A 439 37.69 -21.37 -8.55
N GLY A 440 37.13 -20.56 -9.45
CA GLY A 440 37.87 -19.57 -10.23
C GLY A 440 37.90 -18.16 -9.65
N ILE A 441 37.06 -17.84 -8.66
CA ILE A 441 37.02 -16.50 -8.07
C ILE A 441 38.18 -16.24 -7.09
N ASP A 442 38.64 -14.99 -7.08
CA ASP A 442 39.60 -14.49 -6.13
C ASP A 442 38.87 -14.06 -4.86
N ARG A 443 38.91 -14.88 -3.81
CA ARG A 443 38.23 -14.58 -2.55
C ARG A 443 39.01 -13.54 -1.76
N ILE A 444 38.36 -12.42 -1.47
CA ILE A 444 38.93 -11.36 -0.63
C ILE A 444 38.50 -11.58 0.84
N PRO A 445 39.41 -11.45 1.82
CA PRO A 445 39.06 -11.44 3.22
C PRO A 445 37.96 -10.42 3.54
N ASP A 446 37.07 -10.73 4.48
CA ASP A 446 35.94 -9.89 4.92
C ASP A 446 34.80 -9.70 3.89
N ILE A 447 34.77 -10.46 2.80
CA ILE A 447 33.61 -10.58 1.91
C ILE A 447 32.95 -11.94 2.13
N CYS A 448 31.65 -11.95 2.33
CA CYS A 448 30.84 -13.17 2.33
C CYS A 448 30.46 -13.52 0.89
N TYR A 449 30.93 -14.68 0.42
CA TYR A 449 30.52 -15.26 -0.85
C TYR A 449 29.47 -16.33 -0.60
N SER A 450 28.24 -16.08 -1.05
CA SER A 450 27.12 -16.99 -0.85
C SER A 450 26.70 -17.68 -2.16
N ALA A 451 25.96 -18.78 -2.04
CA ALA A 451 25.30 -19.41 -3.17
C ALA A 451 23.92 -19.95 -2.80
N LEU A 452 23.02 -19.95 -3.78
CA LEU A 452 21.68 -20.50 -3.63
C LEU A 452 21.70 -22.02 -3.67
N THR A 453 21.04 -22.67 -2.71
CA THR A 453 20.88 -24.13 -2.63
C THR A 453 19.40 -24.48 -2.42
N PRO A 454 18.62 -24.72 -3.49
CA PRO A 454 17.17 -24.95 -3.39
C PRO A 454 16.78 -26.28 -2.75
N ASN A 455 17.68 -27.24 -2.70
CA ASN A 455 17.39 -28.59 -2.26
C ASN A 455 18.62 -29.22 -1.60
N VAL A 456 18.37 -30.33 -0.90
CA VAL A 456 19.39 -31.07 -0.15
C VAL A 456 20.54 -31.55 -1.05
N GLN A 457 20.29 -31.84 -2.33
CA GLN A 457 21.36 -32.24 -3.25
C GLN A 457 22.33 -31.08 -3.53
N GLY A 458 21.80 -29.86 -3.71
CA GLY A 458 22.60 -28.65 -3.85
C GLY A 458 23.42 -28.36 -2.60
N ILE A 459 22.80 -28.49 -1.42
CA ILE A 459 23.50 -28.36 -0.12
C ILE A 459 24.64 -29.39 -0.01
N ASN A 460 24.37 -30.67 -0.28
CA ASN A 460 25.38 -31.72 -0.20
C ASN A 460 26.56 -31.47 -1.15
N LYS A 461 26.28 -30.94 -2.35
CA LYS A 461 27.33 -30.52 -3.29
C LYS A 461 28.16 -29.38 -2.73
N VAL A 462 27.53 -28.32 -2.21
CA VAL A 462 28.26 -27.22 -1.54
C VAL A 462 29.15 -27.74 -0.42
N VAL A 463 28.61 -28.57 0.47
CA VAL A 463 29.34 -29.15 1.60
C VAL A 463 30.52 -29.99 1.14
N SER A 464 30.38 -30.75 0.05
CA SER A 464 31.47 -31.56 -0.52
C SER A 464 32.65 -30.73 -1.04
N LEU A 465 32.45 -29.44 -1.35
CA LEU A 465 33.52 -28.53 -1.77
C LEU A 465 34.37 -28.02 -0.59
N GLY A 466 33.93 -28.23 0.66
CA GLY A 466 34.66 -27.85 1.86
C GLY A 466 35.06 -26.37 1.86
N LYS A 467 36.34 -26.07 2.16
CA LYS A 467 36.86 -24.70 2.21
C LYS A 467 36.85 -23.97 0.85
N LYS A 468 36.62 -24.69 -0.26
CA LYS A 468 36.45 -24.12 -1.60
C LYS A 468 34.98 -23.86 -1.96
N GLY A 469 34.05 -24.14 -1.05
CA GLY A 469 32.62 -23.88 -1.20
C GLY A 469 32.25 -22.42 -0.92
N VAL A 470 31.09 -22.19 -0.33
CA VAL A 470 30.60 -20.85 0.02
C VAL A 470 30.68 -20.59 1.52
N ASP A 471 30.74 -19.31 1.91
CA ASP A 471 30.71 -18.91 3.32
C ASP A 471 29.29 -19.02 3.89
N GLU A 472 28.29 -18.81 3.03
CA GLU A 472 26.87 -18.80 3.38
C GLU A 472 26.05 -19.48 2.29
N VAL A 473 25.02 -20.23 2.69
CA VAL A 473 24.05 -20.79 1.76
C VAL A 473 22.75 -20.01 1.83
N ALA A 474 22.25 -19.60 0.67
CA ALA A 474 20.93 -19.02 0.55
C ALA A 474 19.92 -20.12 0.23
N ILE A 475 18.84 -20.18 1.00
CA ILE A 475 17.65 -20.95 0.67
C ILE A 475 16.57 -19.96 0.26
N PHE A 476 15.79 -20.30 -0.76
CA PHE A 476 14.63 -19.52 -1.12
C PHE A 476 13.37 -20.33 -0.80
N SER A 477 12.40 -19.65 -0.21
CA SER A 477 11.05 -20.14 -0.04
C SER A 477 10.11 -19.15 -0.69
N ALA A 478 8.92 -19.61 -1.04
CA ALA A 478 7.85 -18.75 -1.50
C ALA A 478 6.90 -18.44 -0.34
N ALA A 479 6.22 -17.29 -0.41
CA ALA A 479 5.04 -17.02 0.40
C ALA A 479 3.74 -17.43 -0.33
N SER A 480 3.83 -17.89 -1.58
CA SER A 480 2.71 -18.34 -2.41
C SER A 480 2.84 -19.82 -2.72
N GLU A 481 1.81 -20.60 -2.37
CA GLU A 481 1.72 -22.03 -2.70
C GLU A 481 1.86 -22.29 -4.20
N THR A 482 1.26 -21.44 -5.03
CA THR A 482 1.37 -21.54 -6.49
C THR A 482 2.79 -21.29 -6.96
N PHE A 483 3.49 -20.31 -6.38
CA PHE A 483 4.89 -20.04 -6.70
C PHE A 483 5.80 -21.18 -6.25
N SER A 484 5.56 -21.73 -5.06
CA SER A 484 6.27 -22.89 -4.53
C SER A 484 6.11 -24.10 -5.45
N LYS A 485 4.87 -24.46 -5.79
CA LYS A 485 4.57 -25.59 -6.68
C LYS A 485 5.15 -25.41 -8.08
N LYS A 486 5.20 -24.19 -8.62
CA LYS A 486 5.77 -23.96 -9.95
C LYS A 486 7.30 -23.97 -9.98
N ASN A 487 7.97 -23.48 -8.93
CA ASN A 487 9.42 -23.28 -8.94
C ASN A 487 10.20 -24.39 -8.24
N ILE A 488 9.63 -24.98 -7.20
CA ILE A 488 10.27 -26.07 -6.42
C ILE A 488 9.46 -27.37 -6.42
N ASN A 489 8.29 -27.39 -7.07
CA ASN A 489 7.43 -28.57 -7.23
C ASN A 489 7.00 -29.23 -5.91
N CYS A 490 6.92 -28.43 -4.84
CA CYS A 490 6.41 -28.81 -3.53
C CYS A 490 5.58 -27.67 -2.90
N SER A 491 4.80 -27.97 -1.86
CA SER A 491 4.12 -26.93 -1.08
C SER A 491 5.12 -26.18 -0.21
N ILE A 492 4.72 -25.09 0.44
CA ILE A 492 5.62 -24.36 1.35
C ILE A 492 5.96 -25.22 2.60
N GLU A 493 5.10 -26.17 2.96
CA GLU A 493 5.29 -27.06 4.11
C GLU A 493 6.26 -28.24 3.85
N THR A 494 6.52 -28.60 2.59
CA THR A 494 7.35 -29.77 2.21
C THR A 494 8.66 -29.33 1.57
#